data_AF-A0A0V1CD30-F1
#
_entry.id   AF-A0A0V1CD30-F1
#
_cell.length_a   1.000
_cell.length_b   1.000
_cell.length_c   1.000
_cell.angle_alpha   90.00
_cell.angle_beta   90.00
_cell.angle_gamma   90.00
#
_symmetry.space_group_name_H-M   'P 1'
#
loop_
_entity.id
_entity.type
_entity.pdbx_description
1 polymer ?
#
loop_
_entity_poly.entity_id
_entity_poly.type
_entity_poly.pdbx_seq_one_letter_code
_entity_poly.pdbx_strand_id
1 'polypeptide(L)'
;MFIFYVIALYTLQLGVTPIDYQCKEQANDVDWFFVYKMPGGKSSHHLIPTAATDWSNAANIDDAQQPIHSTMNIYIASGNKPNTNIVAYSNYPPHFKFELPMSPGKGI
;
A
#
# COMPACT_ATOMS: atom_id res chain seq x y z
N MET A 1 20.45 5.68 54.27
CA MET A 1 19.15 5.03 54.00
C MET A 1 18.45 5.84 52.91
N PHE A 2 18.85 5.63 51.65
CA PHE A 2 18.30 6.31 50.49
C PHE A 2 17.72 5.20 49.61
N ILE A 3 16.42 4.94 49.81
CA ILE A 3 15.68 3.97 49.02
C ILE A 3 15.59 4.57 47.62
N PHE A 4 16.49 4.15 46.74
CA PHE A 4 16.35 4.35 45.31
C PHE A 4 15.11 3.54 44.89
N TYR A 5 13.95 4.23 44.93
CA TYR A 5 12.75 3.84 44.22
C TYR A 5 13.09 3.84 42.72
N VAL A 6 13.76 2.77 42.27
CA VAL A 6 13.82 2.41 40.87
C VAL A 6 12.43 1.90 40.54
N ILE A 7 11.51 2.84 40.35
CA ILE A 7 10.26 2.60 39.63
C ILE A 7 10.74 2.24 38.24
N ALA A 8 10.91 0.94 37.99
CA ALA A 8 10.93 0.41 36.66
C ALA A 8 9.59 0.81 36.06
N LEU A 9 9.56 1.95 35.35
CA LEU A 9 8.56 2.19 34.33
C LEU A 9 8.75 1.05 33.33
N TYR A 10 8.09 -0.06 33.60
CA TYR A 10 7.61 -0.93 32.55
C TYR A 10 6.67 -0.05 31.73
N THR A 11 7.25 0.67 30.76
CA THR A 11 6.48 1.17 29.65
C THR A 11 5.86 -0.07 29.04
N LEU A 12 4.58 -0.27 29.33
CA LEU A 12 3.76 -1.22 28.60
C LEU A 12 3.98 -0.84 27.15
N GLN A 13 4.78 -1.61 26.42
CA GLN A 13 4.92 -1.46 24.98
C GLN A 13 3.58 -1.88 24.38
N LEU A 14 2.58 -1.01 24.49
CA LEU A 14 1.46 -0.92 23.57
C LEU A 14 1.96 -0.35 22.23
N GLY A 15 3.21 -0.67 21.86
CA GLY A 15 3.79 -0.41 20.56
C GLY A 15 3.17 -1.40 19.59
N VAL A 16 1.88 -1.26 19.33
CA VAL A 16 1.39 -1.58 18.00
C VAL A 16 2.14 -0.61 17.11
N THR A 17 3.26 -1.04 16.52
CA THR A 17 3.82 -0.34 15.37
C THR A 17 2.71 -0.40 14.33
N PRO A 18 2.01 0.70 14.03
CA PRO A 18 1.06 0.68 12.94
C PRO A 18 1.85 0.21 11.73
N ILE A 19 1.32 -0.77 11.02
CA ILE A 19 1.77 -0.90 9.64
C ILE A 19 1.23 0.35 9.01
N ASP A 20 2.12 1.27 8.64
CA ASP A 20 1.68 2.50 8.01
C ASP A 20 1.05 2.13 6.67
N TYR A 21 -0.29 2.06 6.67
CA TYR A 21 -1.11 1.94 5.48
C TYR A 21 -1.06 3.27 4.75
N GLN A 22 -0.01 3.42 3.96
CA GLN A 22 0.25 4.59 3.15
C GLN A 22 0.73 4.15 1.77
N CYS A 23 0.68 5.08 0.82
CA CYS A 23 1.25 4.83 -0.47
C CYS A 23 2.77 4.72 -0.35
N LYS A 24 3.37 3.83 -1.15
CA LYS A 24 4.82 3.62 -1.17
C LYS A 24 5.35 3.64 -2.59
N GLU A 25 6.59 4.08 -2.74
CA GLU A 25 7.44 3.75 -3.88
C GLU A 25 8.70 3.06 -3.34
N GLN A 26 8.89 1.78 -3.68
CA GLN A 26 9.88 0.92 -3.03
C GLN A 26 9.66 0.89 -1.51
N ALA A 27 10.64 1.36 -0.73
CA ALA A 27 10.57 1.46 0.72
C ALA A 27 10.17 2.87 1.21
N ASN A 28 10.01 3.84 0.29
CA ASN A 28 9.76 5.24 0.64
C ASN A 28 8.27 5.54 0.74
N ASP A 29 7.94 6.40 1.70
CA ASP A 29 6.61 6.93 1.95
C ASP A 29 6.26 7.99 0.91
N VAL A 30 5.07 7.89 0.32
CA VAL A 30 4.53 8.90 -0.59
C VAL A 30 3.09 9.22 -0.21
N ASP A 31 2.71 10.50 -0.26
CA ASP A 31 1.35 10.92 0.09
C ASP A 31 0.31 10.47 -0.95
N TRP A 32 0.72 10.47 -2.22
CA TRP A 32 -0.12 10.08 -3.36
C TRP A 32 0.78 9.64 -4.51
N PHE A 33 0.21 8.91 -5.46
CA PHE A 33 0.82 8.70 -6.77
C PHE A 33 -0.29 8.58 -7.82
N PHE A 34 0.04 8.90 -9.07
CA PHE A 34 -0.80 8.57 -10.22
C PHE A 34 -0.08 7.56 -11.10
N VAL A 35 -0.80 6.60 -11.66
CA VAL A 35 -0.25 5.64 -12.63
C VAL A 35 -1.10 5.66 -13.89
N TYR A 36 -0.43 5.77 -15.04
CA TYR A 36 -1.04 5.60 -16.35
C TYR A 36 -0.48 4.34 -17.01
N LYS A 37 -1.34 3.34 -17.22
CA LYS A 37 -0.97 2.05 -17.84
C LYS A 37 -1.26 2.08 -19.33
N MET A 38 -0.28 1.68 -20.15
CA MET A 38 -0.45 1.57 -21.60
C MET A 38 -1.38 0.40 -21.98
N PRO A 39 -2.08 0.48 -23.12
CA PRO A 39 -2.94 -0.60 -23.60
C PRO A 39 -2.11 -1.84 -23.99
N GLY A 40 -2.70 -3.03 -23.82
CA GLY A 40 -2.12 -4.29 -24.32
C GLY A 40 -0.91 -4.85 -23.57
N GLY A 41 -0.41 -4.19 -22.53
CA GLY A 41 0.76 -4.67 -21.78
C GLY A 41 0.81 -4.22 -20.32
N LYS A 42 1.98 -4.43 -19.71
CA LYS A 42 2.30 -4.03 -18.33
C LYS A 42 2.99 -2.67 -18.23
N SER A 43 3.45 -2.12 -19.35
CA SER A 43 4.13 -0.83 -19.41
C SER A 43 3.24 0.27 -18.81
N SER A 44 3.81 1.04 -17.89
CA SER A 44 3.17 2.15 -17.20
C SER A 44 4.15 3.27 -16.92
N HIS A 45 3.58 4.45 -16.73
CA HIS A 45 4.24 5.64 -16.22
C HIS A 45 3.56 6.06 -14.93
N HIS A 46 4.30 6.71 -14.03
CA HIS A 46 3.74 7.24 -12.80
C HIS A 46 4.22 8.65 -12.48
N LEU A 47 3.47 9.30 -11.59
CA LEU A 47 3.80 10.57 -10.95
C LEU A 47 3.74 10.39 -9.44
N ILE A 48 4.69 11.00 -8.74
CA ILE A 48 4.80 11.02 -7.28
C ILE A 48 5.02 12.46 -6.81
N PRO A 49 4.82 12.78 -5.52
CA PRO A 49 4.84 14.17 -5.05
C PRO A 49 6.20 14.85 -5.25
N THR A 50 7.29 14.08 -5.13
CA THR A 50 8.67 14.56 -5.28
C THR A 50 9.12 14.73 -6.73
N ALA A 51 8.33 14.23 -7.70
CA ALA A 51 8.62 14.27 -9.13
C ALA A 51 7.34 14.54 -9.94
N ALA A 52 6.52 15.49 -9.49
CA ALA A 52 5.19 15.75 -10.04
C ALA A 52 5.17 16.50 -11.40
N THR A 53 6.33 16.95 -11.89
CA THR A 53 6.42 17.75 -13.12
C THR A 53 6.43 16.90 -14.39
N ASP A 54 6.98 15.69 -14.33
CA ASP A 54 7.19 14.81 -15.48
C ASP A 54 6.86 13.38 -15.14
N TRP A 55 6.20 12.68 -16.08
CA TRP A 55 5.93 11.26 -15.96
C TRP A 55 7.24 10.47 -15.92
N SER A 56 7.28 9.43 -15.09
CA SER A 56 8.42 8.51 -15.01
C SER A 56 8.76 7.90 -16.37
N ASN A 57 9.97 7.36 -16.50
CA ASN A 57 10.26 6.44 -17.59
C ASN A 57 9.33 5.22 -17.55
N ALA A 58 9.09 4.62 -18.71
CA ALA A 58 8.25 3.43 -18.82
C ALA A 58 8.87 2.26 -18.03
N ALA A 59 8.07 1.62 -17.19
CA ALA A 59 8.40 0.40 -16.45
C ALA A 59 7.19 -0.54 -16.40
N ASN A 60 7.35 -1.80 -16.01
CA ASN A 60 6.19 -2.66 -15.84
C ASN A 60 5.50 -2.33 -14.51
N ILE A 61 4.19 -2.14 -14.54
CA ILE A 61 3.37 -1.73 -13.39
C ILE A 61 3.50 -2.65 -12.15
N ASP A 62 3.84 -3.93 -12.37
CA ASP A 62 3.99 -4.96 -11.35
C ASP A 62 5.45 -5.21 -10.93
N ASP A 63 6.42 -4.44 -11.44
CA ASP A 63 7.79 -4.50 -10.95
C ASP A 63 7.84 -4.05 -9.48
N ALA A 64 8.70 -4.68 -8.67
CA ALA A 64 8.73 -4.50 -7.21
C ALA A 64 8.97 -3.05 -6.77
N GLN A 65 9.62 -2.27 -7.62
CA GLN A 65 9.98 -0.88 -7.39
C GLN A 65 8.86 0.11 -7.73
N GLN A 66 7.81 -0.33 -8.42
CA GLN A 66 6.71 0.53 -8.81
C GLN A 66 5.78 0.83 -7.64
N PRO A 67 5.13 2.01 -7.63
CA PRO A 67 4.33 2.43 -6.50
C PRO A 67 3.09 1.54 -6.27
N ILE A 68 2.46 1.05 -7.34
CA ILE A 68 1.33 0.11 -7.22
C ILE A 68 1.76 -1.19 -6.54
N HIS A 69 2.86 -1.82 -6.99
CA HIS A 69 3.35 -3.05 -6.37
C HIS A 69 3.73 -2.81 -4.90
N SER A 70 4.54 -1.78 -4.64
CA SER A 70 5.05 -1.46 -3.30
C SER A 70 3.90 -1.21 -2.31
N THR A 71 2.91 -0.42 -2.73
CA THR A 71 1.72 -0.14 -1.93
C THR A 71 0.92 -1.41 -1.68
N MET A 72 0.53 -2.14 -2.73
CA MET A 72 -0.30 -3.35 -2.58
C MET A 72 0.39 -4.46 -1.80
N ASN A 73 1.72 -4.53 -1.79
CA ASN A 73 2.47 -5.47 -0.97
C ASN A 73 2.21 -5.25 0.54
N ILE A 74 2.08 -4.00 0.97
CA ILE A 74 1.75 -3.67 2.37
C ILE A 74 0.31 -4.07 2.72
N TYR A 75 -0.65 -3.81 1.82
CA TYR A 75 -2.04 -4.15 2.08
C TYR A 75 -2.30 -5.65 1.99
N ILE A 76 -1.79 -6.34 0.97
CA ILE A 76 -2.22 -7.71 0.65
C ILE A 76 -1.18 -8.74 1.11
N ALA A 77 0.09 -8.56 0.78
CA ALA A 77 1.10 -9.61 0.95
C ALA A 77 1.84 -9.61 2.31
N SER A 78 1.79 -8.51 3.07
CA SER A 78 2.46 -8.42 4.38
C SER A 78 1.98 -9.49 5.38
N GLY A 79 2.90 -10.24 6.01
CA GLY A 79 2.52 -11.29 6.98
C GLY A 79 2.04 -10.74 8.33
N ASN A 80 2.44 -9.52 8.67
CA ASN A 80 2.00 -8.81 9.86
C ASN A 80 0.83 -7.91 9.45
N LYS A 81 -0.34 -8.06 10.09
CA LYS A 81 -1.57 -7.27 9.86
C LYS A 81 -2.37 -7.11 11.18
N PRO A 82 -1.77 -6.60 12.26
CA PRO A 82 -2.49 -6.46 13.50
C PRO A 82 -3.60 -5.42 13.29
N ASN A 83 -4.83 -5.80 13.63
CA ASN A 83 -5.99 -4.90 13.64
C ASN A 83 -6.35 -4.28 12.26
N THR A 84 -6.05 -4.97 11.16
CA THR A 84 -6.32 -4.48 9.79
C THR A 84 -7.57 -5.08 9.18
N ASN A 85 -8.44 -4.22 8.63
CA ASN A 85 -9.55 -4.62 7.76
C ASN A 85 -9.37 -4.00 6.37
N ILE A 86 -9.53 -4.80 5.33
CA ILE A 86 -9.39 -4.38 3.92
C ILE A 86 -10.67 -4.72 3.18
N VAL A 87 -11.22 -3.78 2.42
CA VAL A 87 -12.47 -3.95 1.67
C VAL A 87 -12.21 -3.74 0.18
N ALA A 88 -11.97 -4.83 -0.54
CA ALA A 88 -11.85 -4.79 -2.00
C ALA A 88 -13.23 -4.88 -2.67
N TYR A 89 -13.44 -4.10 -3.74
CA TYR A 89 -14.65 -4.14 -4.56
C TYR A 89 -14.33 -4.26 -6.05
N SER A 90 -15.18 -5.00 -6.77
CA SER A 90 -15.15 -5.17 -8.22
C SER A 90 -16.48 -5.76 -8.67
N ASN A 91 -17.03 -5.31 -9.80
CA ASN A 91 -18.14 -6.01 -10.44
C ASN A 91 -17.73 -7.37 -11.06
N TYR A 92 -16.43 -7.64 -11.16
CA TYR A 92 -15.90 -8.91 -11.62
C TYR A 92 -14.72 -9.32 -10.74
N PRO A 93 -14.99 -9.87 -9.54
CA PRO A 93 -13.94 -10.31 -8.63
C PRO A 93 -13.13 -11.47 -9.21
N PRO A 94 -11.85 -11.63 -8.83
CA PRO A 94 -11.08 -12.82 -9.18
C PRO A 94 -11.82 -14.11 -8.77
N HIS A 95 -11.76 -15.13 -9.62
CA HIS A 95 -12.43 -16.43 -9.43
C HIS A 95 -13.97 -16.43 -9.52
N PHE A 96 -14.62 -15.28 -9.76
CA PHE A 96 -16.03 -15.26 -10.14
C PHE A 96 -16.20 -15.63 -11.62
N LYS A 97 -17.30 -16.31 -11.95
CA LYS A 97 -17.58 -16.80 -13.30
C LYS A 97 -18.36 -15.81 -14.17
N PHE A 98 -18.90 -14.75 -13.59
CA PHE A 98 -19.72 -13.78 -14.29
C PHE A 98 -19.61 -12.39 -13.65
N GLU A 99 -19.90 -11.36 -14.44
CA GLU A 99 -19.93 -9.98 -13.97
C GLU A 99 -21.25 -9.69 -13.23
N LEU A 100 -21.14 -9.03 -12.09
CA LEU A 100 -22.28 -8.56 -11.32
C LEU A 100 -22.87 -7.31 -11.97
N PRO A 101 -24.20 -7.11 -11.94
CA PRO A 101 -24.87 -5.93 -12.50
C PRO A 101 -24.70 -4.71 -11.58
N MET A 102 -23.45 -4.35 -11.27
CA MET A 102 -23.03 -3.24 -10.42
C MET A 102 -22.02 -2.36 -11.17
N SER A 103 -21.59 -1.24 -10.55
CA SER A 103 -20.60 -0.34 -11.14
C SER A 103 -19.32 -1.08 -11.55
N PRO A 104 -18.78 -0.84 -12.76
CA PRO A 104 -17.56 -1.51 -13.25
C PRO A 104 -16.27 -1.07 -12.55
N GLY A 105 -16.37 -0.06 -11.67
CA GLY A 105 -15.27 0.42 -10.84
C GLY A 105 -14.67 -0.68 -9.97
N LYS A 106 -13.36 -0.57 -9.73
CA LYS A 106 -12.58 -1.52 -8.94
C LYS A 106 -11.70 -0.75 -7.96
N GLY A 107 -11.49 -1.30 -6.78
CA GLY A 107 -10.69 -0.64 -5.76
C GLY A 107 -10.48 -1.52 -4.54
N ILE A 108 -9.68 -0.98 -3.62
CA ILE A 108 -9.35 -1.51 -2.30
C ILE A 108 -9.49 -0.36 -1.30
#